data_AF-A0A951IVR9-F1
#
_entry.id   AF-A0A951IVR9-F1
#
_cell.length_a   1.000
_cell.length_b   1.000
_cell.length_c   1.000
_cell.angle_alpha   90.00
_cell.angle_beta   90.00
_cell.angle_gamma   90.00
#
_symmetry.space_group_name_H-M   'P 1'
#
loop_
_entity.id
_entity.type
_entity.pdbx_description
1 polymer ?
#
loop_
_entity_poly.entity_id
_entity_poly.type
_entity_poly.pdbx_seq_one_letter_code
_entity_poly.pdbx_strand_id
1 'polypeptide(L)'
;MKKTLFSLVLTAMIFSLVSCSEKKDQEGDPALYAEANEIHQSSLDIREEIMELEKALKENDISNEEIKDLLKAWDKDIIEVPGYEHSHDDEEQRKYHVHNPMKPFSDEEHLEYQKLMHKEIVEIREKIHEIMSDKANIEDGEEDREVLDEVTPPVES
;
A
#
# COMPACT_ATOMS: atom_id res chain seq x y z
N MET A 1 -54.75 -20.14 -28.32
CA MET A 1 -54.18 -19.71 -27.03
C MET A 1 -52.76 -20.21 -26.78
N LYS A 2 -52.36 -21.43 -27.19
CA LYS A 2 -50.96 -21.92 -27.02
C LYS A 2 -49.92 -21.23 -27.93
N LYS A 3 -50.32 -20.77 -29.12
CA LYS A 3 -49.42 -20.10 -30.10
C LYS A 3 -49.02 -18.67 -29.68
N THR A 4 -49.89 -17.97 -28.94
CA THR A 4 -49.62 -16.60 -28.44
C THR A 4 -48.71 -16.62 -27.21
N LEU A 5 -48.77 -17.67 -26.38
CA LEU A 5 -47.84 -17.87 -25.26
C LEU A 5 -46.42 -18.16 -25.74
N PHE A 6 -46.26 -18.96 -26.79
CA PHE A 6 -44.93 -19.28 -27.35
C PHE A 6 -44.25 -18.07 -28.00
N SER A 7 -45.05 -17.19 -28.64
CA SER A 7 -44.55 -15.95 -29.23
C SER A 7 -44.12 -14.92 -28.19
N LEU A 8 -44.68 -14.95 -26.97
CA LEU A 8 -44.35 -13.99 -25.91
C LEU A 8 -43.06 -14.37 -25.18
N VAL A 9 -42.81 -15.68 -25.02
CA VAL A 9 -41.57 -16.22 -24.43
C VAL A 9 -40.36 -15.97 -25.35
N LEU A 10 -40.53 -16.10 -26.67
CA LEU A 10 -39.44 -15.88 -27.62
C LEU A 10 -39.01 -14.40 -27.70
N THR A 11 -39.96 -13.47 -27.57
CA THR A 11 -39.66 -12.02 -27.54
C THR A 11 -38.95 -11.61 -26.26
N ALA A 12 -39.30 -12.19 -25.11
CA ALA A 12 -38.63 -11.90 -23.83
C ALA A 12 -37.16 -12.34 -23.81
N MET A 13 -36.80 -13.39 -24.56
CA MET A 13 -35.43 -13.92 -24.62
C MET A 13 -34.48 -13.08 -25.50
N ILE A 14 -35.01 -12.31 -26.46
CA ILE A 14 -34.21 -11.45 -27.34
C ILE A 14 -33.84 -10.13 -26.65
N PHE A 15 -34.66 -9.64 -25.72
CA PHE A 15 -34.35 -8.43 -24.93
C PHE A 15 -33.25 -8.66 -23.87
N SER A 16 -32.88 -9.91 -23.59
CA SER A 16 -31.81 -10.23 -22.63
C SER A 16 -30.39 -10.06 -23.17
N LEU A 17 -30.24 -9.88 -24.50
CA LEU A 17 -28.93 -9.79 -25.16
C LEU A 17 -28.46 -8.35 -25.43
N VAL A 18 -29.27 -7.35 -25.06
CA VAL A 18 -28.84 -5.93 -25.05
C VAL A 18 -28.41 -5.56 -23.64
N SER A 19 -27.57 -6.39 -23.03
CA SER A 19 -26.67 -5.89 -22.00
C SER A 19 -25.52 -5.26 -22.76
N CYS A 20 -25.70 -3.98 -23.11
CA CYS A 20 -24.60 -3.13 -23.48
C CYS A 20 -23.63 -3.18 -22.29
N SER A 21 -22.57 -3.96 -22.43
CA SER A 21 -21.31 -3.66 -21.78
C SER A 21 -20.90 -2.30 -22.33
N GLU A 22 -21.37 -1.23 -21.69
CA GLU A 22 -20.63 0.03 -21.69
C GLU A 22 -19.25 -0.37 -21.21
N LYS A 23 -18.33 -0.54 -22.16
CA LYS A 23 -16.92 -0.30 -21.87
C LYS A 23 -16.93 1.09 -21.26
N LYS A 24 -16.72 1.18 -19.94
CA LYS A 24 -16.44 2.47 -19.31
C LYS A 24 -15.34 3.05 -20.17
N ASP A 25 -15.65 4.12 -20.89
CA ASP A 25 -14.62 4.89 -21.57
C ASP A 25 -13.61 5.19 -20.47
N GLN A 26 -12.38 4.71 -20.64
CA GLN A 26 -11.30 5.03 -19.73
C GLN A 26 -11.19 6.55 -19.77
N GLU A 27 -11.68 7.21 -18.71
CA GLU A 27 -11.52 8.65 -18.57
C GLU A 27 -10.01 8.92 -18.51
N GLY A 28 -9.53 9.97 -19.19
CA GLY A 28 -8.12 10.37 -19.18
C GLY A 28 -7.20 9.70 -20.23
N ASP A 29 -5.95 10.16 -20.29
CA ASP A 29 -4.89 9.60 -21.14
C ASP A 29 -4.48 8.18 -20.69
N PRO A 30 -4.74 7.13 -21.49
CA PRO A 30 -4.43 5.75 -21.12
C PRO A 30 -2.95 5.50 -20.83
N ALA A 31 -2.03 6.23 -21.47
CA ALA A 31 -0.60 6.05 -21.25
C ALA A 31 -0.18 6.60 -19.88
N LEU A 32 -0.67 7.79 -19.51
CA LEU A 32 -0.41 8.38 -18.19
C LEU A 32 -1.02 7.54 -17.08
N TYR A 33 -2.22 6.99 -17.29
CA TYR A 33 -2.88 6.17 -16.27
C TYR A 33 -2.25 4.78 -16.14
N ALA A 34 -1.73 4.20 -17.22
CA ALA A 34 -0.92 2.99 -17.12
C ALA A 34 0.33 3.22 -16.26
N GLU A 35 1.08 4.30 -16.51
CA GLU A 35 2.26 4.66 -15.71
C GLU A 35 1.89 4.95 -14.25
N ALA A 36 0.83 5.72 -14.03
CA ALA A 36 0.33 6.04 -12.69
C ALA A 36 -0.07 4.76 -11.94
N ASN A 37 -0.70 3.80 -12.61
CA ASN A 37 -1.07 2.53 -11.99
C ASN A 37 0.17 1.69 -11.64
N GLU A 38 1.17 1.59 -12.52
CA GLU A 38 2.41 0.88 -12.19
C GLU A 38 3.07 1.41 -10.90
N ILE A 39 3.11 2.73 -10.76
CA ILE A 39 3.63 3.41 -9.56
C ILE A 39 2.74 3.15 -8.34
N HIS A 40 1.42 3.22 -8.51
CA HIS A 40 0.45 2.93 -7.46
C HIS A 40 0.64 1.50 -6.93
N GLN A 41 0.69 0.50 -7.82
CA GLN A 41 0.89 -0.89 -7.47
C GLN A 41 2.21 -1.12 -6.73
N SER A 42 3.30 -0.52 -7.21
CA SER A 42 4.59 -0.57 -6.51
C SER A 42 4.54 0.05 -5.11
N SER A 43 3.73 1.11 -4.93
CA SER A 43 3.55 1.74 -3.62
C SER A 43 2.77 0.84 -2.66
N LEU A 44 1.77 0.11 -3.15
CA LEU A 44 1.04 -0.89 -2.36
C LEU A 44 1.94 -2.07 -1.95
N ASP A 45 2.82 -2.53 -2.85
CA ASP A 45 3.80 -3.58 -2.53
C ASP A 45 4.74 -3.16 -1.39
N ILE A 46 5.24 -1.92 -1.43
CA ILE A 46 6.06 -1.36 -0.35
C ILE A 46 5.25 -1.24 0.94
N ARG A 47 3.96 -0.88 0.86
CA ARG A 47 3.10 -0.80 2.04
C ARG A 47 2.94 -2.17 2.71
N GLU A 48 2.82 -3.26 1.94
CA GLU A 48 2.81 -4.63 2.47
C GLU A 48 4.16 -5.04 3.09
N GLU A 49 5.27 -4.68 2.44
CA GLU A 49 6.61 -4.86 3.02
C GLU A 49 6.71 -4.18 4.39
N ILE A 50 6.24 -2.93 4.49
CA ILE A 50 6.21 -2.18 5.73
C ILE A 50 5.36 -2.87 6.80
N MET A 51 4.26 -3.55 6.46
CA MET A 51 3.47 -4.30 7.46
C MET A 51 4.31 -5.38 8.16
N GLU A 52 5.18 -6.08 7.43
CA GLU A 52 6.08 -7.07 8.02
C GLU A 52 7.19 -6.39 8.84
N LEU A 53 7.69 -5.24 8.41
CA LEU A 53 8.64 -4.44 9.20
C LEU A 53 8.01 -3.89 10.50
N GLU A 54 6.77 -3.41 10.47
CA GLU A 54 6.02 -2.97 11.66
C GLU A 54 5.86 -4.12 12.66
N LYS A 55 5.62 -5.33 12.17
CA LYS A 55 5.58 -6.55 12.99
C LYS A 55 6.95 -6.82 13.63
N ALA A 56 8.04 -6.74 12.87
CA ALA A 56 9.39 -6.93 13.39
C ALA A 56 9.74 -5.88 14.46
N LEU A 57 9.42 -4.60 14.24
CA LEU A 57 9.61 -3.54 15.24
C LEU A 57 8.88 -3.86 16.55
N LYS A 58 7.62 -4.31 16.44
CA LYS A 58 6.81 -4.71 17.60
C LYS A 58 7.37 -5.93 18.33
N GLU A 59 7.86 -6.93 17.60
CA GLU A 59 8.46 -8.14 18.18
C GLU A 59 9.76 -7.86 18.95
N ASN A 60 10.47 -6.79 18.58
CA ASN A 60 11.69 -6.33 19.24
C ASN A 60 11.45 -5.20 20.27
N ASP A 61 10.19 -4.92 20.62
CA ASP A 61 9.78 -3.85 21.56
C ASP A 61 10.32 -2.44 21.18
N ILE A 62 10.47 -2.20 19.87
CA ILE A 62 10.93 -0.91 19.34
C ILE A 62 9.71 -0.01 19.14
N SER A 63 9.67 1.11 19.86
CA SER A 63 8.61 2.11 19.69
C SER A 63 8.69 2.78 18.32
N ASN A 64 7.54 2.92 17.66
CA ASN A 64 7.44 3.44 16.28
C ASN A 64 6.21 4.34 16.08
N GLU A 65 5.81 5.11 17.10
CA GLU A 65 4.61 5.96 17.05
C GLU A 65 4.64 6.96 15.88
N GLU A 66 5.79 7.58 15.60
CA GLU A 66 5.95 8.47 14.44
C GLU A 66 5.65 7.74 13.11
N ILE A 67 6.17 6.52 12.93
CA ILE A 67 5.95 5.72 11.73
C ILE A 67 4.46 5.42 11.55
N LYS A 68 3.75 5.08 12.64
CA LYS A 68 2.31 4.81 12.59
C LYS A 68 1.50 6.02 12.15
N ASP A 69 1.86 7.20 12.64
CA ASP A 69 1.18 8.44 12.25
C ASP A 69 1.45 8.80 10.79
N LEU A 70 2.68 8.63 10.30
CA LEU A 70 3.04 8.82 8.90
C LEU A 70 2.28 7.85 7.98
N LEU A 71 2.26 6.56 8.32
CA LEU A 71 1.52 5.55 7.57
C LEU A 71 0.02 5.83 7.54
N LYS A 72 -0.55 6.26 8.68
CA LYS A 72 -1.97 6.61 8.74
C LYS A 72 -2.32 7.81 7.87
N ALA A 73 -1.43 8.80 7.78
CA ALA A 73 -1.60 9.93 6.88
C ALA A 73 -1.54 9.45 5.43
N TRP A 74 -0.52 8.67 5.08
CA TRP A 74 -0.34 8.10 3.75
C TRP A 74 -1.54 7.23 3.31
N ASP A 75 -1.98 6.31 4.17
CA ASP A 75 -3.11 5.40 3.94
C ASP A 75 -4.42 6.16 3.64
N LYS A 76 -4.56 7.37 4.16
CA LYS A 76 -5.74 8.23 3.94
C LYS A 76 -5.64 9.03 2.63
N ASP A 77 -4.43 9.32 2.18
CA ASP A 77 -4.18 10.22 1.07
C ASP A 77 -3.91 9.50 -0.25
N ILE A 78 -3.36 8.28 -0.23
CA ILE A 78 -3.20 7.45 -1.44
C ILE A 78 -4.57 7.27 -2.13
N ILE A 79 -4.64 7.40 -3.46
CA ILE A 79 -5.89 7.23 -4.23
C ILE A 79 -5.70 6.20 -5.34
N GLU A 80 -6.78 5.53 -5.73
CA GLU A 80 -6.78 4.61 -6.87
C GLU A 80 -6.61 5.37 -8.19
N VAL A 81 -6.07 4.66 -9.19
CA VAL A 81 -5.92 5.18 -10.55
C VAL A 81 -7.19 4.86 -11.35
N PRO A 82 -7.79 5.84 -12.05
CA PRO A 82 -9.05 5.61 -12.73
C PRO A 82 -8.95 4.53 -13.82
N GLY A 83 -9.95 3.67 -13.89
CA GLY A 83 -10.00 2.54 -14.82
C GLY A 83 -9.20 1.31 -14.39
N TYR A 84 -8.53 1.35 -13.23
CA TYR A 84 -7.75 0.24 -12.67
C TYR A 84 -8.31 -0.30 -11.34
N GLU A 85 -9.52 0.12 -10.93
CA GLU A 85 -10.15 -0.19 -9.63
C GLU A 85 -10.37 -1.69 -9.39
N HIS A 86 -10.34 -2.50 -10.46
CA HIS A 86 -10.51 -3.95 -10.43
C HIS A 86 -9.39 -4.69 -11.16
N SER A 87 -8.22 -4.08 -11.34
CA SER A 87 -7.10 -4.69 -12.06
C SER A 87 -6.40 -5.86 -11.32
N HIS A 88 -7.02 -6.38 -10.25
CA HIS A 88 -6.52 -7.48 -9.41
C HIS A 88 -7.22 -8.82 -9.70
N ASP A 89 -7.59 -9.10 -10.96
CA ASP A 89 -8.34 -10.30 -11.34
C ASP A 89 -7.51 -11.62 -11.33
N ASP A 90 -6.25 -11.58 -10.89
CA ASP A 90 -5.41 -12.78 -10.74
C ASP A 90 -5.41 -13.29 -9.29
N GLU A 91 -5.38 -14.62 -9.13
CA GLU A 91 -5.65 -15.43 -7.93
C GLU A 91 -4.87 -15.09 -6.63
N GLU A 92 -3.97 -14.11 -6.64
CA GLU A 92 -3.26 -13.59 -5.47
C GLU A 92 -3.79 -12.20 -5.10
N GLN A 93 -4.90 -12.16 -4.35
CA GLN A 93 -5.36 -10.90 -3.78
C GLN A 93 -4.33 -10.38 -2.76
N ARG A 94 -3.79 -9.20 -3.04
CA ARG A 94 -2.99 -8.43 -2.08
C ARG A 94 -3.76 -8.27 -0.77
N LYS A 95 -3.04 -8.36 0.35
CA LYS A 95 -3.61 -8.16 1.70
C LYS A 95 -3.99 -6.69 1.90
N TYR A 96 -3.17 -5.78 1.38
CA TYR A 96 -3.40 -4.35 1.46
C TYR A 96 -4.03 -3.84 0.17
N HIS A 97 -5.17 -3.15 0.30
CA HIS A 97 -5.85 -2.45 -0.79
C HIS A 97 -6.51 -1.19 -0.23
N VAL A 98 -6.69 -0.19 -1.09
CA VAL A 98 -7.22 1.12 -0.72
C VAL A 98 -8.29 1.54 -1.71
N HIS A 99 -9.39 2.11 -1.20
CA HIS A 99 -10.52 2.60 -2.00
C HIS A 99 -10.86 4.03 -1.61
N ASN A 100 -9.85 4.90 -1.60
CA ASN A 100 -10.03 6.30 -1.24
C ASN A 100 -10.69 7.08 -2.39
N PRO A 101 -11.54 8.07 -2.08
CA PRO A 101 -12.23 8.84 -3.10
C PRO A 101 -11.25 9.60 -4.00
N MET A 102 -11.53 9.59 -5.30
CA MET A 102 -10.73 10.29 -6.29
C MET A 102 -10.70 11.80 -6.05
N LYS A 103 -9.54 12.42 -6.27
CA LYS A 103 -9.33 13.87 -6.26
C LYS A 103 -9.56 14.43 -7.68
N PRO A 104 -10.06 15.68 -7.83
CA PRO A 104 -10.34 16.27 -9.14
C PRO A 104 -9.05 16.80 -9.80
N PHE A 105 -8.13 15.89 -10.11
CA PHE A 105 -6.86 16.16 -10.77
C PHE A 105 -6.98 16.06 -12.29
N SER A 106 -6.14 16.82 -13.00
CA SER A 106 -5.82 16.52 -14.40
C SER A 106 -5.07 15.19 -14.51
N ASP A 107 -4.92 14.67 -15.73
CA ASP A 107 -4.24 13.40 -15.94
C ASP A 107 -2.77 13.45 -15.50
N GLU A 108 -2.07 14.55 -15.82
CA GLU A 108 -0.70 14.79 -15.39
C GLU A 108 -0.60 15.01 -13.88
N GLU A 109 -1.54 15.76 -13.28
CA GLU A 109 -1.60 15.94 -11.83
C GLU A 109 -1.80 14.61 -11.11
N HIS A 110 -2.58 13.70 -11.69
CA HIS A 110 -2.79 12.37 -11.12
C HIS A 110 -1.49 11.54 -11.15
N LEU A 111 -0.78 11.54 -12.28
CA LEU A 111 0.51 10.84 -12.39
C LEU A 111 1.54 11.39 -11.39
N GLU A 112 1.68 12.72 -11.32
CA GLU A 112 2.60 13.36 -10.37
C GLU A 112 2.19 13.11 -8.91
N TYR A 113 0.89 13.00 -8.65
CA TYR A 113 0.39 12.60 -7.33
C TYR A 113 0.81 11.17 -6.97
N GLN A 114 0.67 10.19 -7.87
CA GLN A 114 1.13 8.83 -7.60
C GLN A 114 2.66 8.78 -7.36
N LYS A 115 3.44 9.58 -8.10
CA LYS A 115 4.89 9.72 -7.85
C LYS A 115 5.19 10.28 -6.46
N LEU A 116 4.44 11.29 -6.02
CA LEU A 116 4.59 11.86 -4.68
C LEU A 116 4.28 10.81 -3.61
N MET A 117 3.13 10.13 -3.71
CA MET A 117 2.75 9.10 -2.75
C MET A 117 3.77 7.95 -2.71
N HIS A 118 4.30 7.55 -3.86
CA HIS A 118 5.35 6.54 -3.94
C HIS A 118 6.62 6.98 -3.22
N LYS A 119 7.05 8.23 -3.44
CA LYS A 119 8.20 8.79 -2.74
C LYS A 119 8.00 8.79 -1.22
N GLU A 120 6.83 9.21 -0.75
CA GLU A 120 6.51 9.23 0.68
C GLU A 120 6.59 7.84 1.32
N ILE A 121 6.04 6.80 0.67
CA ILE A 121 6.09 5.45 1.23
C ILE A 121 7.51 4.87 1.23
N VAL A 122 8.34 5.23 0.24
CA VAL A 122 9.77 4.90 0.23
C VAL A 122 10.49 5.56 1.40
N GLU A 123 10.27 6.85 1.64
CA GLU A 123 10.88 7.58 2.76
C GLU A 123 10.45 6.99 4.11
N ILE A 124 9.18 6.56 4.26
CA ILE A 124 8.71 5.87 5.47
C ILE A 124 9.44 4.54 5.65
N ARG A 125 9.61 3.74 4.59
CA ARG A 125 10.37 2.48 4.65
C ARG A 125 11.82 2.72 5.07
N GLU A 126 12.47 3.73 4.50
CA GLU A 126 13.84 4.10 4.84
C GLU A 126 13.99 4.47 6.33
N LYS A 127 13.07 5.29 6.87
CA LYS A 127 13.05 5.60 8.30
C LYS A 127 12.94 4.36 9.19
N ILE A 128 12.15 3.36 8.78
CA ILE A 128 12.05 2.10 9.53
C ILE A 128 13.40 1.37 9.53
N HIS A 129 14.09 1.31 8.39
CA HIS A 129 15.42 0.70 8.30
C HIS A 129 16.46 1.43 9.15
N GLU A 130 16.42 2.76 9.20
CA GLU A 130 17.28 3.56 10.08
C GLU A 130 17.07 3.19 11.55
N ILE A 131 15.80 3.14 12.01
CA ILE A 131 15.44 2.74 13.38
C ILE A 131 15.97 1.33 13.72
N MET A 132 15.81 0.38 12.79
CA MET A 132 16.28 -0.99 12.99
C MET A 132 17.83 -1.08 13.05
N SER A 133 18.51 -0.30 12.20
CA SER A 133 19.97 -0.24 12.18
C SER A 133 20.55 0.39 13.45
N ASP A 134 19.93 1.47 13.94
CA ASP A 134 20.36 2.14 15.17
C ASP A 134 20.24 1.22 16.39
N LYS A 135 19.19 0.40 16.46
CA LYS A 135 19.01 -0.58 17.52
C LYS A 135 20.11 -1.65 17.52
N ALA A 136 20.47 -2.18 16.35
CA ALA A 136 21.53 -3.18 16.23
C ALA A 136 22.89 -2.65 16.72
N ASN A 137 23.22 -1.41 16.38
CA ASN A 137 24.48 -0.79 16.80
C ASN A 137 24.55 -0.51 18.32
N ILE A 138 23.41 -0.32 18.99
CA ILE A 138 23.35 -0.13 20.45
C ILE A 138 23.59 -1.46 21.18
N GLU A 139 22.98 -2.54 20.71
CA GLU A 139 23.11 -3.87 21.34
C GLU A 139 24.54 -4.41 21.23
N ASP A 140 25.20 -4.20 20.09
CA ASP A 140 26.61 -4.58 19.90
C ASP A 140 27.59 -3.76 20.76
N GLY A 141 27.18 -2.56 21.22
CA GLY A 141 28.03 -1.66 22.02
C GLY A 141 27.87 -1.80 23.54
N GLU A 142 26.81 -2.46 24.03
CA GLU A 142 26.56 -2.67 25.46
C GLU A 142 27.33 -3.86 26.04
N GLU A 143 27.62 -4.90 25.24
CA GLU A 143 28.40 -6.07 25.70
C GLU A 143 29.85 -5.72 26.10
N ASP A 144 30.43 -4.66 25.54
CA ASP A 144 31.81 -4.24 25.84
C ASP A 144 31.95 -3.39 27.12
N ARG A 145 30.85 -2.97 27.76
CA ARG A 145 30.90 -2.06 28.94
C ARG A 145 30.72 -2.73 30.30
N GLU A 146 30.19 -3.95 30.39
CA GLU A 146 29.96 -4.61 31.69
C GLU A 146 31.21 -5.22 32.34
N VAL A 147 32.39 -5.20 31.70
CA VAL A 147 33.60 -5.88 32.21
C VAL A 147 34.56 -4.94 32.98
N LEU A 148 34.23 -3.66 33.17
CA LEU A 148 35.18 -2.66 33.70
C LEU A 148 34.85 -2.03 35.07
N ASP A 149 33.97 -2.63 35.88
CA ASP A 149 33.66 -2.11 37.23
C ASP A 149 33.77 -3.20 38.33
N GLU A 150 34.91 -3.89 38.43
CA GLU A 150 35.28 -4.55 39.70
C GLU A 150 36.80 -4.72 39.86
N VAL A 151 37.54 -3.62 40.06
CA VAL A 151 38.87 -3.71 40.71
C VAL A 151 38.97 -2.61 41.76
N THR A 152 38.39 -2.86 42.94
CA THR A 152 38.76 -2.10 44.13
C THR A 152 40.10 -2.65 44.66
N PRO A 153 41.16 -1.83 44.77
CA PRO A 153 42.41 -2.30 45.35
C PRO A 153 42.25 -2.49 46.87
N PRO A 154 42.92 -3.49 47.48
CA PRO A 154 42.80 -3.74 48.91
C PRO A 154 43.47 -2.61 49.70
N VAL A 155 42.77 -2.17 50.73
CA VAL A 155 43.27 -1.24 51.75
C VAL A 155 44.31 -1.98 52.59
N GLU A 156 45.58 -1.63 52.45
CA GLU A 156 46.62 -2.09 53.38
C GLU A 156 46.66 -1.19 54.62
N SER A 157 46.67 -1.84 55.77
CA SER A 157 46.68 -1.33 57.15
C SER A 157 48.07 -0.94 57.64
#